data_AF-A0A3D3DGQ0-F1
#
_entry.id   AF-A0A3D3DGQ0-F1
#
_cell.length_a   1.000
_cell.length_b   1.000
_cell.length_c   1.000
_cell.angle_alpha   90.00
_cell.angle_beta   90.00
_cell.angle_gamma   90.00
#
_symmetry.space_group_name_H-M   'P 1'
#
loop_
_entity.id
_entity.type
_entity.pdbx_description
1 polymer ?
#
loop_
_entity_poly.entity_id
_entity_poly.type
_entity_poly.pdbx_seq_one_letter_code
_entity_poly.pdbx_strand_id
1 'polypeptide(L)'
;MNAAGTFSEPRSGDPLPHSTRIYVTGEKHPGIRVPFREIKLTPTRAANGTAEPNAPVRVYDCSGPWGDPAFTGSVEHGLPPLRREWIAARGGVEPAP
;
A
#
# COMPACT_ATOMS: atom_id res chain seq x y z
N MET A 1 -5.01 31.01 28.84
CA MET A 1 -3.84 30.32 28.26
C MET A 1 -4.39 29.24 27.33
N ASN A 2 -4.44 29.51 26.03
CA ASN A 2 -4.98 28.55 25.06
C ASN A 2 -3.79 27.78 24.47
N ALA A 3 -3.75 26.47 24.73
CA ALA A 3 -2.77 25.58 24.14
C ALA A 3 -2.92 25.63 22.61
N ALA A 4 -1.89 26.11 21.92
CA ALA A 4 -1.76 25.96 20.49
C ALA A 4 -1.64 24.46 20.20
N GLY A 5 -2.72 23.84 19.75
CA GLY A 5 -2.68 22.47 19.23
C GLY A 5 -1.75 22.46 18.03
N THR A 6 -0.62 21.75 18.14
CA THR A 6 0.28 21.51 17.02
C THR A 6 -0.44 20.61 16.02
N PHE A 7 -1.00 21.19 14.96
CA PHE A 7 -1.44 20.43 13.80
C PHE A 7 -0.18 19.91 13.08
N SER A 8 0.13 18.64 13.28
CA SER A 8 1.12 17.93 12.46
C SER A 8 0.51 17.67 11.09
N GLU A 9 1.20 18.09 10.03
CA GLU A 9 0.81 17.73 8.67
C GLU A 9 0.89 16.20 8.48
N PRO A 10 -0.08 15.58 7.78
CA PRO A 10 -0.04 14.15 7.50
C PRO A 10 1.14 13.85 6.57
N ARG A 11 1.95 12.87 6.97
CA ARG A 11 3.07 12.38 6.17
C ARG A 11 2.58 11.29 5.23
N SER A 12 3.23 11.14 4.07
CA SER A 12 2.85 10.13 3.08
C SER A 12 2.90 8.67 3.60
N GLY A 13 3.63 8.41 4.68
CA GLY A 13 3.70 7.09 5.32
C GLY A 13 2.70 6.88 6.46
N ASP A 14 1.92 7.90 6.83
CA ASP A 14 0.95 7.74 7.92
C ASP A 14 -0.19 6.79 7.48
N PRO A 15 -0.62 5.83 8.34
CA PRO A 15 -1.65 4.88 7.97
C PRO A 15 -2.98 5.55 7.60
N LEU A 16 -3.56 5.11 6.49
CA LEU A 16 -4.90 5.55 6.10
C LEU A 16 -5.95 4.88 7.00
N PRO A 17 -6.97 5.62 7.47
CA PRO A 17 -8.01 5.07 8.35
C PRO A 17 -8.66 3.82 7.77
N HIS A 18 -8.86 2.80 8.62
CA HIS A 18 -9.50 1.53 8.29
C HIS A 18 -8.96 0.82 7.04
N SER A 19 -7.75 1.18 6.60
CA SER A 19 -7.13 0.66 5.38
C SER A 19 -6.01 -0.29 5.74
N THR A 20 -5.94 -1.43 5.07
CA THR A 20 -4.83 -2.39 5.18
C THR A 20 -4.24 -2.63 3.81
N ARG A 21 -2.91 -2.50 3.70
CA ARG A 21 -2.17 -2.88 2.50
C ARG A 21 -2.36 -4.38 2.24
N ILE A 22 -2.59 -4.74 0.98
CA ILE A 22 -2.51 -6.10 0.51
C ILE A 22 -1.69 -6.16 -0.78
N TYR A 23 -1.22 -7.34 -1.14
CA TYR A 23 -0.55 -7.60 -2.41
C TYR A 23 -1.24 -8.72 -3.15
N VAL A 24 -1.51 -8.50 -4.44
CA VAL A 24 -1.96 -9.55 -5.35
C VAL A 24 -0.75 -10.06 -6.12
N THR A 25 -0.48 -11.37 -6.01
CA THR A 25 0.63 -12.01 -6.71
C THR A 25 0.28 -12.26 -8.17
N GLY A 26 1.23 -12.01 -9.07
CA GLY A 26 1.05 -12.29 -10.49
C GLY A 26 1.05 -13.80 -10.78
N GLU A 27 0.15 -14.27 -11.64
CA GLU A 27 0.05 -15.69 -12.00
C GLU A 27 1.20 -16.16 -12.89
N LYS A 28 1.49 -15.42 -13.98
CA LYS A 28 2.58 -15.74 -14.91
C LYS A 28 3.97 -15.43 -14.32
N HIS A 29 4.04 -14.47 -13.42
CA HIS A 29 5.29 -14.00 -12.82
C HIS A 29 5.11 -13.92 -11.29
N PRO A 30 5.36 -15.03 -10.56
CA PRO A 30 5.11 -15.11 -9.12
C PRO A 30 5.91 -14.10 -8.27
N GLY A 31 7.01 -13.57 -8.80
CA GLY A 31 7.79 -12.51 -8.14
C GLY A 31 7.12 -11.13 -8.17
N ILE A 32 6.08 -10.92 -8.99
CA ILE A 32 5.36 -9.65 -9.05
C ILE A 32 4.31 -9.60 -7.95
N ARG A 33 4.37 -8.56 -7.12
CA ARG A 33 3.38 -8.24 -6.11
C ARG A 33 2.74 -6.89 -6.40
N VAL A 34 1.48 -6.89 -6.83
CA VAL A 34 0.74 -5.66 -7.17
C VAL A 34 0.08 -5.09 -5.91
N PRO A 35 0.40 -3.84 -5.51
CA PRO A 35 -0.13 -3.25 -4.30
C PRO A 35 -1.59 -2.81 -4.46
N PHE A 36 -2.41 -3.14 -3.47
CA PHE A 36 -3.73 -2.58 -3.24
C PHE A 36 -3.88 -2.25 -1.75
N ARG A 37 -4.96 -1.56 -1.41
CA ARG A 37 -5.43 -1.51 -0.02
C ARG A 37 -6.87 -1.93 0.07
N GLU A 38 -7.22 -2.57 1.17
CA GLU A 38 -8.59 -2.96 1.52
C GLU A 38 -9.11 -2.05 2.63
N ILE A 39 -10.27 -1.44 2.40
CA ILE A 39 -10.94 -0.55 3.34
C ILE A 39 -12.02 -1.36 4.06
N LYS A 40 -11.87 -1.50 5.38
CA LYS A 40 -12.87 -2.16 6.21
C LYS A 40 -14.11 -1.28 6.33
N LEU A 41 -15.27 -1.82 5.97
CA LEU A 41 -16.56 -1.15 6.09
C LEU A 41 -17.23 -1.48 7.43
N THR A 42 -18.01 -0.55 7.96
CA THR A 42 -18.89 -0.81 9.10
C THR A 42 -20.01 -1.77 8.68
N PRO A 43 -20.46 -2.71 9.54
CA PRO A 43 -21.62 -3.56 9.25
C PRO A 43 -22.89 -2.76 8.96
N THR A 44 -23.72 -3.26 8.04
CA THR A 44 -25.05 -2.69 7.73
C THR A 44 -26.02 -3.08 8.84
N ARG A 45 -26.79 -2.12 9.36
CA ARG A 45 -27.85 -2.37 10.34
C ARG A 45 -29.17 -2.60 9.62
N ALA A 46 -29.75 -3.79 9.76
CA ALA A 46 -31.06 -4.13 9.21
C ALA A 46 -32.20 -3.64 10.11
N ALA A 47 -33.41 -3.52 9.55
CA ALA A 47 -34.60 -3.01 10.26
C ALA A 47 -35.03 -3.88 11.45
N ASN A 48 -34.68 -5.17 11.43
CA ASN A 48 -34.90 -6.11 12.53
C ASN A 48 -33.85 -6.02 13.64
N GLY A 49 -32.93 -5.04 13.59
CA GLY A 49 -31.88 -4.83 14.57
C GLY A 49 -30.62 -5.69 14.40
N THR A 50 -30.58 -6.60 13.41
CA THR A 50 -29.38 -7.40 13.13
C THR A 50 -28.31 -6.59 12.39
N ALA A 51 -27.04 -6.93 12.59
CA ALA A 51 -25.92 -6.34 11.87
C ALA A 51 -25.35 -7.34 10.86
N GLU A 52 -25.24 -6.92 9.60
CA GLU A 52 -24.69 -7.71 8.51
C GLU A 52 -23.28 -7.21 8.15
N PRO A 53 -22.24 -8.07 8.17
CA PRO A 53 -20.88 -7.65 7.84
C PRO A 53 -20.78 -7.28 6.35
N ASN A 54 -20.15 -6.14 6.07
CA ASN A 54 -19.82 -5.74 4.70
C ASN A 54 -18.41 -6.24 4.33
N ALA A 55 -18.28 -6.79 3.13
CA ALA A 55 -16.95 -7.12 2.58
C ALA A 55 -16.09 -5.85 2.45
N PRO A 56 -14.78 -5.95 2.67
CA PRO A 56 -13.90 -4.80 2.50
C PRO A 56 -13.85 -4.37 1.03
N VAL A 57 -13.71 -3.06 0.80
CA VAL A 57 -13.56 -2.52 -0.56
C VAL A 57 -12.09 -2.43 -0.91
N ARG A 58 -11.71 -3.12 -1.97
CA ARG A 58 -10.35 -3.07 -2.51
C ARG A 58 -10.19 -1.88 -3.46
N VAL A 59 -9.16 -1.08 -3.24
CA VAL A 59 -8.83 0.07 -4.08
C VAL A 59 -7.35 0.08 -4.47
N TYR A 60 -7.05 0.74 -5.57
CA TYR A 60 -5.68 0.94 -6.06
C TYR A 60 -4.87 1.75 -5.03
N ASP A 61 -3.60 1.38 -4.83
CA ASP A 61 -2.71 2.03 -3.87
C ASP A 61 -1.40 2.49 -4.53
N CYS A 62 -1.27 3.80 -4.69
CA CYS A 62 -0.10 4.47 -5.27
C CYS A 62 0.96 4.88 -4.23
N SER A 63 0.78 4.57 -2.93
CA SER A 63 1.67 5.03 -1.86
C SER A 63 3.12 4.49 -1.98
N GLY A 64 3.34 3.47 -2.81
CA GLY A 64 4.65 2.84 -2.97
C GLY A 64 5.12 2.17 -1.68
N PRO A 65 6.41 1.85 -1.52
CA PRO A 65 6.93 1.25 -0.29
C PRO A 65 6.77 2.13 0.96
N TRP A 66 6.69 3.46 0.80
CA TRP A 66 6.60 4.38 1.95
C TRP A 66 5.32 4.27 2.77
N GLY A 67 4.21 3.84 2.16
CA GLY A 67 2.98 3.54 2.91
C GLY A 67 2.93 2.12 3.47
N ASP A 68 4.02 1.33 3.42
CA ASP A 68 4.03 -0.09 3.80
C ASP A 68 4.60 -0.16 5.21
N PRO A 69 3.81 -0.54 6.23
CA PRO A 69 4.32 -0.67 7.58
C PRO A 69 5.49 -1.67 7.68
N ALA A 70 5.62 -2.60 6.73
CA ALA A 70 6.72 -3.56 6.68
C ALA A 70 8.00 -3.02 5.99
N PHE A 71 7.93 -1.86 5.33
CA PHE A 71 9.08 -1.28 4.65
C PHE A 71 9.90 -0.38 5.59
N THR A 72 11.19 -0.71 5.75
CA THR A 72 12.11 -0.02 6.66
C THR A 72 13.27 0.67 5.92
N GLY A 73 13.10 0.98 4.63
CA GLY A 73 14.14 1.64 3.83
C GLY A 73 14.37 3.11 4.21
N SER A 74 15.48 3.68 3.72
CA SER A 74 15.81 5.09 3.94
C SER A 74 15.93 5.85 2.62
N VAL A 75 15.64 7.15 2.65
CA VAL A 75 15.61 8.00 1.44
C VAL A 75 16.99 8.13 0.79
N GLU A 76 18.05 8.06 1.59
CA GLU A 76 19.45 8.13 1.17
C GLU A 76 19.86 6.93 0.29
N HIS A 77 19.20 5.79 0.47
CA HIS A 77 19.47 4.56 -0.28
C HIS A 77 18.51 4.36 -1.47
N GLY A 78 17.47 5.19 -1.56
CA GLY A 78 16.41 5.04 -2.56
C GLY A 78 15.50 3.82 -2.32
N LEU A 79 14.61 3.57 -3.29
CA LEU A 79 13.67 2.46 -3.22
C LEU A 79 14.28 1.15 -3.74
N PRO A 80 13.82 -0.02 -3.24
CA PRO A 80 14.19 -1.30 -3.79
C PRO A 80 13.93 -1.34 -5.31
N PRO A 81 14.92 -1.78 -6.11
CA PRO A 81 14.82 -1.83 -7.56
C PRO A 81 14.07 -3.09 -8.00
N LEU A 82 12.79 -3.20 -7.60
CA LEU A 82 11.89 -4.35 -7.83
C LEU A 82 11.84 -4.78 -9.30
N ARG A 83 12.14 -3.82 -10.19
CA ARG A 83 12.08 -3.99 -11.63
C ARG A 83 13.41 -4.35 -12.28
N ARG A 84 14.49 -4.59 -11.55
CA ARG A 84 15.79 -4.82 -12.20
C ARG A 84 15.84 -6.14 -12.97
N GLU A 85 15.50 -7.24 -12.31
CA GLU A 85 15.70 -8.60 -12.84
C GLU A 85 14.90 -8.85 -14.13
N TRP A 86 13.60 -8.54 -14.13
CA TRP A 86 12.77 -8.71 -15.32
C TRP A 86 13.06 -7.72 -16.47
N ILE A 87 13.82 -6.64 -16.23
CA ILE A 87 14.28 -5.73 -17.29
C ILE A 87 15.49 -6.39 -17.96
N ALA A 88 16.45 -6.86 -17.16
CA ALA A 88 17.62 -7.59 -17.65
C ALA A 88 17.21 -8.86 -18.43
N ALA A 89 16.26 -9.62 -17.91
CA ALA A 89 15.78 -10.86 -18.52
C ALA A 89 15.11 -10.68 -19.89
N ARG A 90 14.68 -9.46 -20.27
CA ARG A 90 14.09 -9.20 -21.60
C ARG A 90 15.12 -9.06 -22.73
N GLY A 91 16.41 -8.93 -22.41
CA GLY A 91 17.49 -8.90 -23.40
C GLY A 91 17.63 -7.61 -24.22
N GLY A 92 16.92 -6.54 -23.85
CA GLY A 92 16.97 -5.24 -24.55
C GLY A 92 17.91 -4.21 -23.91
N VAL A 93 18.74 -4.62 -22.95
CA VAL A 93 19.63 -3.73 -22.19
C VAL A 93 20.95 -4.43 -21.89
N GLU A 94 22.01 -3.64 -21.74
CA GLU A 94 23.32 -4.04 -21.23
C GLU A 94 23.76 -3.06 -20.13
N PRO A 95 24.61 -3.49 -19.17
CA PRO A 95 25.20 -2.57 -18.21
C PRO A 95 26.03 -1.51 -18.94
N ALA A 96 25.93 -0.26 -18.48
CA ALA A 96 26.83 0.79 -18.95
C ALA A 96 28.29 0.43 -18.59
N PRO A 97 29.26 0.85 -19.42
CA PRO A 97 30.69 0.61 -19.17
C PRO A 97 31.20 1.28 -17.89
#